data_AF-A0A542XP55-F1
#
_entry.id   AF-A0A542XP55-F1
#
_cell.length_a   1.000
_cell.length_b   1.000
_cell.length_c   1.000
_cell.angle_alpha   90.00
_cell.angle_beta   90.00
_cell.angle_gamma   90.00
#
_symmetry.space_group_name_H-M   'P 1'
#
loop_
_entity.id
_entity.type
_entity.pdbx_description
1 polymer ?
#
loop_
_entity_poly.entity_id
_entity_poly.type
_entity_poly.pdbx_seq_one_letter_code
_entity_poly.pdbx_strand_id
1 'polypeptide(L)'
;MIGPDIAGIAGQLVAAADSGTAIPQLAAETGLDVDAAYAVQAELVRRRLERGERLVGLKMGLTSKAKMAQVGVDEVIWGRLTDAMRIPDGGSLSVGDFIHPRVEPEVAFLLDRQPDPGEPVAGFATAVRAVAPAIELIDSRYADFTFSLPDVIADNTSAGAFVVGPWCPVPDGLDNLGVLLEIDGRVVQVGSTAAILGDPRRAFDEGVRLAGQHGVRLRTGWVFLAGAATAAVALRPGAHVRAVVEKLGAASLRAAA
;
A
#
# COMPACT_ATOMS: atom_id res chain seq x y z
N MET A 1 -28.16 -11.78 -14.94
CA MET A 1 -27.54 -11.93 -13.62
C MET A 1 -27.52 -10.56 -12.97
N ILE A 2 -27.95 -10.46 -11.72
CA ILE A 2 -27.70 -9.27 -10.90
C ILE A 2 -26.20 -9.30 -10.59
N GLY A 3 -25.46 -8.22 -10.86
CA GLY A 3 -24.02 -8.15 -10.56
C GLY A 3 -23.74 -8.25 -9.05
N PRO A 4 -22.47 -8.32 -8.64
CA PRO A 4 -22.10 -8.40 -7.23
C PRO A 4 -22.67 -7.22 -6.42
N ASP A 5 -23.13 -7.50 -5.19
CA ASP A 5 -23.62 -6.47 -4.26
C ASP A 5 -22.44 -5.67 -3.67
N ILE A 6 -22.05 -4.61 -4.38
CA ILE A 6 -20.92 -3.75 -4.02
C ILE A 6 -21.05 -3.21 -2.58
N ALA A 7 -22.24 -2.75 -2.21
CA ALA A 7 -22.48 -2.15 -0.90
C ALA A 7 -22.48 -3.20 0.22
N GLY A 8 -23.04 -4.39 -0.05
CA GLY A 8 -23.02 -5.53 0.87
C GLY A 8 -21.60 -6.03 1.12
N ILE A 9 -20.80 -6.25 0.08
CA ILE A 9 -19.40 -6.70 0.18
C ILE A 9 -18.57 -5.67 0.96
N ALA A 10 -18.69 -4.39 0.62
CA ALA A 10 -18.01 -3.33 1.37
C ALA A 10 -18.44 -3.30 2.85
N GLY A 11 -19.72 -3.60 3.15
CA GLY A 11 -20.21 -3.74 4.52
C GLY A 11 -19.55 -4.86 5.30
N GLN A 12 -19.35 -6.02 4.67
CA GLN A 12 -18.67 -7.15 5.32
C GLN A 12 -17.20 -6.83 5.61
N LEU A 13 -16.50 -6.21 4.67
CA LEU A 13 -15.09 -5.81 4.86
C LEU A 13 -14.92 -4.74 5.94
N VAL A 14 -15.84 -3.77 6.01
CA VAL A 14 -15.87 -2.80 7.13
C VAL A 14 -16.11 -3.51 8.47
N ALA A 15 -17.08 -4.43 8.53
CA ALA A 15 -17.35 -5.17 9.75
C ALA A 15 -16.17 -6.06 10.19
N ALA A 16 -15.47 -6.68 9.23
CA ALA A 16 -14.26 -7.45 9.49
C ALA A 16 -13.15 -6.58 10.11
N ALA A 17 -12.90 -5.40 9.53
CA ALA A 17 -11.94 -4.44 10.05
C ALA A 17 -12.33 -3.91 11.43
N ASP A 18 -13.59 -3.48 11.62
CA ASP A 18 -14.08 -2.90 12.88
C ASP A 18 -14.10 -3.95 14.03
N SER A 19 -14.27 -5.24 13.71
CA SER A 19 -14.32 -6.34 14.70
C SER A 19 -12.99 -7.06 14.91
N GLY A 20 -11.94 -6.75 14.13
CA GLY A 20 -10.67 -7.48 14.19
C GLY A 20 -10.79 -8.96 13.79
N THR A 21 -11.81 -9.33 13.01
CA THR A 21 -12.10 -10.73 12.65
C THR A 21 -12.06 -10.93 11.15
N ALA A 22 -11.16 -11.80 10.68
CA ALA A 22 -11.06 -12.15 9.26
C ALA A 22 -12.30 -12.89 8.75
N ILE A 23 -12.66 -12.66 7.49
CA ILE A 23 -13.75 -13.35 6.78
C ILE A 23 -13.20 -14.26 5.66
N PRO A 24 -13.97 -15.24 5.17
CA PRO A 24 -13.61 -15.98 3.96
C PRO A 24 -13.54 -15.07 2.72
N GLN A 25 -12.81 -15.50 1.71
CA GLN A 25 -12.79 -14.87 0.39
C GLN A 25 -14.20 -14.81 -0.20
N LEU A 26 -14.54 -13.70 -0.86
CA LEU A 26 -15.89 -13.46 -1.37
C LEU A 26 -15.97 -13.67 -2.88
N ALA A 27 -14.85 -13.52 -3.61
CA ALA A 27 -14.89 -13.44 -5.07
C ALA A 27 -15.54 -14.64 -5.76
N ALA A 28 -15.24 -15.86 -5.31
CA ALA A 28 -15.80 -17.08 -5.90
C ALA A 28 -17.33 -17.20 -5.68
N GLU A 29 -17.82 -16.79 -4.51
CA GLU A 29 -19.24 -16.89 -4.15
C GLU A 29 -20.09 -15.77 -4.77
N THR A 30 -19.52 -14.57 -4.87
CA THR A 30 -20.24 -13.39 -5.36
C THR A 30 -20.04 -13.10 -6.85
N GLY A 31 -19.14 -13.83 -7.52
CA GLY A 31 -18.73 -13.53 -8.89
C GLY A 31 -18.01 -12.18 -9.02
N LEU A 32 -17.21 -11.80 -8.00
CA LEU A 32 -16.48 -10.54 -7.99
C LEU A 32 -15.34 -10.58 -9.01
N ASP A 33 -15.42 -9.73 -10.02
CA ASP A 33 -14.32 -9.49 -10.96
C ASP A 33 -13.50 -8.25 -10.55
N VAL A 34 -12.47 -7.93 -11.33
CA VAL A 34 -11.55 -6.82 -11.05
C VAL A 34 -12.26 -5.46 -11.07
N ASP A 35 -13.17 -5.23 -12.01
CA ASP A 35 -13.89 -3.95 -12.11
C ASP A 35 -14.84 -3.76 -10.93
N ALA A 36 -15.59 -4.80 -10.57
CA ALA A 36 -16.44 -4.79 -9.40
C ALA A 36 -15.62 -4.68 -8.10
N ALA A 37 -14.44 -5.29 -8.03
CA ALA A 37 -13.53 -5.15 -6.88
C ALA A 37 -13.08 -3.70 -6.69
N TYR A 38 -12.72 -2.98 -7.76
CA TYR A 38 -12.40 -1.55 -7.65
C TYR A 38 -13.63 -0.70 -7.27
N ALA A 39 -14.84 -1.11 -7.66
CA ALA A 39 -16.07 -0.48 -7.18
C ALA A 39 -16.29 -0.71 -5.68
N VAL A 40 -16.03 -1.92 -5.15
CA VAL A 40 -16.05 -2.22 -3.71
C VAL A 40 -15.02 -1.38 -2.97
N GLN A 41 -13.78 -1.32 -3.47
CA GLN A 41 -12.73 -0.48 -2.90
C GLN A 41 -13.16 0.99 -2.84
N ALA A 42 -13.78 1.50 -3.90
CA ALA A 42 -14.27 2.87 -3.94
C ALA A 42 -15.35 3.13 -2.88
N GLU A 43 -16.25 2.17 -2.67
CA GLU A 43 -17.29 2.23 -1.63
C GLU A 43 -16.70 2.19 -0.22
N LEU A 44 -15.69 1.35 0.05
CA LEU A 44 -14.97 1.33 1.33
C LEU A 44 -14.38 2.70 1.66
N VAL A 45 -13.69 3.28 0.67
CA VAL A 45 -13.05 4.59 0.83
C VAL A 45 -14.12 5.67 0.99
N ARG A 46 -15.22 5.63 0.23
CA ARG A 46 -16.34 6.58 0.38
C ARG A 46 -16.85 6.61 1.82
N ARG A 47 -17.06 5.44 2.46
CA ARG A 47 -17.50 5.35 3.86
C ARG A 47 -16.50 5.95 4.85
N ARG A 48 -15.19 5.77 4.61
CA ARG A 48 -14.13 6.44 5.40
C ARG A 48 -14.21 7.96 5.29
N LEU A 49 -14.41 8.47 4.08
CA LEU A 49 -14.54 9.92 3.84
C LEU A 49 -15.81 10.50 4.50
N GLU A 50 -16.92 9.77 4.49
CA GLU A 50 -18.16 10.17 5.21
C GLU A 50 -17.96 10.24 6.73
N ARG A 51 -17.03 9.45 7.27
CA ARG A 51 -16.61 9.51 8.69
C ARG A 51 -15.61 10.65 8.98
N GLY A 52 -15.23 11.43 7.97
CA GLY A 52 -14.37 12.61 8.11
C GLY A 52 -12.89 12.38 7.77
N GLU A 53 -12.50 11.18 7.35
CA GLU A 53 -11.15 10.93 6.84
C GLU A 53 -10.90 11.72 5.54
N ARG A 54 -9.63 11.96 5.21
CA ARG A 54 -9.21 12.63 3.97
C ARG A 54 -8.27 11.72 3.18
N LEU A 55 -8.44 11.68 1.87
CA LEU A 55 -7.44 11.05 0.99
C LEU A 55 -6.14 11.84 1.04
N VAL A 56 -5.05 11.14 1.33
CA VAL A 56 -3.69 11.70 1.41
C VAL A 56 -2.71 10.98 0.50
N GLY A 57 -3.13 9.93 -0.20
CA GLY A 57 -2.19 9.18 -1.00
C GLY A 57 -2.73 7.94 -1.68
N LEU A 58 -1.79 7.24 -2.30
CA LEU A 58 -1.99 6.00 -3.03
C LEU A 58 -0.84 5.04 -2.69
N LYS A 59 -1.13 3.75 -2.63
CA LYS A 59 -0.11 2.70 -2.49
C LYS A 59 -0.19 1.71 -3.63
N MET A 60 0.96 1.25 -4.10
CA MET A 60 1.07 0.22 -5.13
C MET A 60 1.21 -1.15 -4.49
N GLY A 61 0.53 -2.14 -5.05
CA GLY A 61 0.65 -3.55 -4.68
C GLY A 61 1.08 -4.40 -5.87
N LEU A 62 1.61 -5.59 -5.58
CA LEU A 62 2.10 -6.55 -6.59
C LEU A 62 3.18 -5.96 -7.51
N THR A 63 4.05 -5.09 -6.99
CA THR A 63 5.12 -4.44 -7.74
C THR A 63 6.37 -5.31 -7.95
N SER A 64 6.31 -6.60 -7.61
CA SER A 64 7.38 -7.56 -7.87
C SER A 64 6.94 -8.54 -8.96
N LYS A 65 7.72 -8.62 -10.04
CA LYS A 65 7.47 -9.58 -11.14
C LYS A 65 7.47 -11.03 -10.65
N ALA A 66 8.32 -11.36 -9.70
CA ALA A 66 8.35 -12.69 -9.10
C ALA A 66 7.06 -12.99 -8.31
N LYS A 67 6.59 -12.02 -7.51
CA LYS A 67 5.34 -12.15 -6.74
C LYS A 67 4.13 -12.25 -7.68
N MET A 68 4.08 -11.42 -8.72
CA MET A 68 3.07 -11.49 -9.79
C MET A 68 3.00 -12.89 -10.42
N ALA A 69 4.15 -13.43 -10.87
CA ALA A 69 4.23 -14.78 -11.43
C ALA A 69 3.80 -15.88 -10.43
N GLN A 70 4.17 -15.74 -9.16
CA GLN A 70 3.81 -16.69 -8.09
C GLN A 70 2.29 -16.74 -7.86
N VAL A 71 1.60 -15.60 -7.95
CA VAL A 71 0.15 -15.51 -7.72
C VAL A 71 -0.66 -15.53 -9.02
N GLY A 72 -0.02 -15.76 -10.16
CA GLY A 72 -0.66 -15.96 -11.45
C GLY A 72 -1.27 -14.69 -12.06
N VAL A 73 -0.71 -13.51 -11.76
CA VAL A 73 -1.14 -12.23 -12.35
C VAL A 73 0.03 -11.56 -13.06
N ASP A 74 -0.26 -10.59 -13.91
CA ASP A 74 0.72 -9.82 -14.69
C ASP A 74 0.55 -8.29 -14.56
N GLU A 75 -0.45 -7.84 -13.80
CA GLU A 75 -0.70 -6.43 -13.52
C GLU A 75 -0.47 -6.08 -12.04
N VAL A 76 -0.02 -4.83 -11.82
CA VAL A 76 0.04 -4.25 -10.49
C VAL A 76 -1.36 -3.81 -10.04
N ILE A 77 -1.53 -3.67 -8.73
CA ILE A 77 -2.77 -3.19 -8.11
C ILE A 77 -2.49 -1.93 -7.30
N TRP A 78 -3.53 -1.22 -6.91
CA TRP A 78 -3.39 0.00 -6.11
C TRP A 78 -4.48 0.13 -5.06
N GLY A 79 -4.15 0.81 -3.97
CA GLY A 79 -5.05 1.18 -2.89
C GLY A 79 -4.94 2.65 -2.55
N ARG A 80 -5.90 3.13 -1.75
CA ARG A 80 -6.02 4.52 -1.34
C ARG A 80 -5.61 4.67 0.11
N LEU A 81 -4.82 5.72 0.38
CA LEU A 81 -4.36 6.06 1.72
C LEU A 81 -5.15 7.24 2.27
N THR A 82 -5.55 7.16 3.54
CA THR A 82 -6.21 8.24 4.26
C THR A 82 -5.31 8.81 5.36
N ASP A 83 -5.63 10.01 5.84
CA ASP A 83 -4.91 10.65 6.94
C ASP A 83 -4.97 9.84 8.23
N ALA A 84 -6.08 9.12 8.49
CA ALA A 84 -6.24 8.25 9.64
C ALA A 84 -5.30 7.03 9.63
N MET A 85 -4.81 6.62 8.46
CA MET A 85 -3.83 5.52 8.32
C MET A 85 -2.39 5.98 8.63
N ARG A 86 -2.14 7.29 8.74
CA ARG A 86 -0.79 7.82 8.88
C ARG A 86 -0.31 7.75 10.33
N ILE A 87 0.81 7.09 10.53
CA ILE A 87 1.52 7.05 11.81
C ILE A 87 2.75 7.99 11.69
N PRO A 88 2.99 8.89 12.66
CA PRO A 88 4.21 9.68 12.71
C PRO A 88 5.45 8.79 12.76
N ASP A 89 6.56 9.22 12.14
CA ASP A 89 7.83 8.50 12.29
C ASP A 89 8.26 8.40 13.76
N GLY A 90 8.60 7.18 14.19
CA GLY A 90 8.87 6.82 15.59
C GLY A 90 7.60 6.67 16.45
N GLY A 91 6.42 6.82 15.86
CA GLY A 91 5.12 6.70 16.52
C GLY A 91 4.74 5.26 16.86
N SER A 92 3.55 5.10 17.44
CA SER A 92 3.04 3.81 17.89
C SER A 92 1.65 3.51 17.34
N LEU A 93 1.35 2.22 17.21
CA LEU A 93 0.03 1.67 16.88
C LEU A 93 -0.29 0.52 17.85
N SER A 94 -1.57 0.27 18.14
CA SER A 94 -2.02 -0.92 18.86
C SER A 94 -2.18 -2.07 17.87
N VAL A 95 -1.48 -3.19 18.08
CA VAL A 95 -1.59 -4.36 17.20
C VAL A 95 -2.98 -4.98 17.27
N GLY A 96 -3.65 -4.86 18.42
CA GLY A 96 -5.02 -5.35 18.63
C GLY A 96 -6.09 -4.60 17.81
N ASP A 97 -5.74 -3.47 17.20
CA ASP A 97 -6.63 -2.71 16.31
C ASP A 97 -6.65 -3.31 14.88
N PHE A 98 -5.85 -4.36 14.64
CA PHE A 98 -5.68 -5.02 13.35
C PHE A 98 -5.94 -6.53 13.48
N ILE A 99 -6.18 -7.20 12.35
CA ILE A 99 -6.53 -8.62 12.33
C ILE A 99 -5.26 -9.49 12.38
N HIS A 100 -4.35 -9.28 11.43
CA HIS A 100 -3.10 -10.01 11.31
C HIS A 100 -2.05 -9.16 10.57
N PRO A 101 -1.66 -8.01 11.15
CA PRO A 101 -0.89 -7.01 10.44
C PRO A 101 0.50 -7.52 10.06
N ARG A 102 0.98 -7.09 8.89
CA ARG A 102 2.34 -7.30 8.41
C ARG A 102 2.96 -5.98 7.98
N VAL A 103 4.27 -5.89 8.06
CA VAL A 103 5.04 -4.69 7.67
C VAL A 103 5.93 -4.98 6.47
N GLU A 104 5.99 -4.02 5.56
CA GLU A 104 6.84 -4.02 4.37
C GLU A 104 7.64 -2.70 4.30
N PRO A 105 8.96 -2.75 4.00
CA PRO A 105 9.73 -1.55 3.72
C PRO A 105 9.44 -1.05 2.30
N GLU A 106 9.21 0.26 2.21
CA GLU A 106 8.70 0.96 1.04
C GLU A 106 9.58 2.17 0.70
N VAL A 107 9.42 2.68 -0.52
CA VAL A 107 9.86 4.03 -0.89
C VAL A 107 8.63 4.89 -1.15
N ALA A 108 8.54 6.01 -0.44
CA ALA A 108 7.48 6.99 -0.62
C ALA A 108 7.92 8.12 -1.55
N PHE A 109 7.02 8.62 -2.38
CA PHE A 109 7.18 9.82 -3.18
C PHE A 109 6.21 10.91 -2.69
N LEU A 110 6.71 12.14 -2.55
CA LEU A 110 5.88 13.32 -2.29
C LEU A 110 5.56 14.00 -3.61
N LEU A 111 4.27 14.12 -3.94
CA LEU A 111 3.85 14.72 -5.20
C LEU A 111 3.85 16.25 -5.12
N ASP A 112 4.43 16.92 -6.11
CA ASP A 112 4.45 18.38 -6.25
C ASP A 112 3.34 18.91 -7.16
N ARG A 113 2.92 18.09 -8.12
CA ARG A 113 1.80 18.39 -9.01
C ARG A 113 0.95 17.16 -9.27
N GLN A 114 -0.24 17.40 -9.81
CA GLN A 114 -1.09 16.38 -10.37
C GLN A 114 -0.51 15.92 -11.74
N PRO A 115 -0.14 14.64 -11.89
CA PRO A 115 0.20 14.06 -13.19
C PRO A 115 -1.06 13.77 -14.00
N ASP A 116 -0.97 13.85 -15.32
CA ASP A 116 -2.05 13.46 -16.21
C ASP A 116 -2.00 11.94 -16.50
N PRO A 117 -3.16 11.26 -16.65
CA PRO A 117 -3.17 9.85 -17.03
C PRO A 117 -2.41 9.61 -18.35
N GLY A 118 -1.44 8.70 -18.33
CA GLY A 118 -0.61 8.37 -19.51
C GLY A 118 0.59 9.29 -19.73
N GLU A 119 0.88 10.21 -18.79
CA GLU A 119 2.12 10.97 -18.80
C GLU A 119 3.34 10.02 -18.61
N PRO A 120 4.40 10.12 -19.45
CA PRO A 120 5.57 9.22 -19.34
C PRO A 120 6.39 9.41 -18.06
N VAL A 121 7.30 8.47 -17.74
CA VAL A 121 8.33 8.57 -16.66
C VAL A 121 9.05 9.92 -16.59
N ALA A 122 9.23 10.62 -17.72
CA ALA A 122 9.79 11.99 -17.72
C ALA A 122 9.00 12.96 -16.82
N GLY A 123 7.71 12.67 -16.62
CA GLY A 123 6.82 13.30 -15.65
C GLY A 123 7.25 13.08 -14.21
N PHE A 124 7.89 11.96 -13.84
CA PHE A 124 8.35 11.69 -12.47
C PHE A 124 9.22 12.83 -11.93
N ALA A 125 10.24 13.26 -12.69
CA ALA A 125 11.19 14.28 -12.26
C ALA A 125 10.53 15.66 -12.02
N THR A 126 9.36 15.90 -12.61
CA THR A 126 8.60 17.15 -12.47
C THR A 126 7.36 17.01 -11.59
N ALA A 127 6.92 15.78 -11.32
CA ALA A 127 5.75 15.47 -10.50
C ALA A 127 6.12 15.11 -9.06
N VAL A 128 7.34 14.64 -8.81
CA VAL A 128 7.82 14.22 -7.49
C VAL A 128 8.79 15.24 -6.92
N ARG A 129 8.41 15.84 -5.78
CA ARG A 129 9.22 16.82 -5.05
C ARG A 129 10.36 16.18 -4.26
N ALA A 130 10.07 15.05 -3.63
CA ALA A 130 10.96 14.40 -2.69
C ALA A 130 10.64 12.91 -2.57
N VAL A 131 11.59 12.13 -2.08
CA VAL A 131 11.43 10.71 -1.75
C VAL A 131 11.76 10.45 -0.29
N ALA A 132 11.24 9.37 0.29
CA ALA A 132 11.50 9.02 1.68
C ALA A 132 11.50 7.49 1.87
N PRO A 133 12.21 6.97 2.89
CA PRO A 133 11.96 5.62 3.36
C PRO A 133 10.57 5.56 4.00
N ALA A 134 9.86 4.45 3.82
CA ALA A 134 8.54 4.27 4.39
C ALA A 134 8.35 2.85 4.93
N ILE A 135 7.35 2.69 5.78
CA ILE A 135 6.83 1.40 6.21
C ILE A 135 5.36 1.37 5.83
N GLU A 136 4.95 0.41 5.01
CA GLU A 136 3.53 0.06 4.91
C GLU A 136 3.22 -1.04 5.93
N LEU A 137 2.10 -0.86 6.64
CA LEU A 137 1.44 -1.92 7.38
C LEU A 137 0.23 -2.38 6.56
N ILE A 138 0.31 -3.62 6.09
CA ILE A 138 -0.80 -4.29 5.42
C ILE A 138 -1.54 -5.17 6.41
N ASP A 139 -2.86 -5.19 6.32
CA ASP A 139 -3.74 -5.99 7.16
C ASP A 139 -4.90 -6.50 6.32
N SER A 140 -4.93 -7.79 6.02
CA SER A 140 -5.97 -8.38 5.18
C SER A 140 -7.24 -8.59 5.99
N ARG A 141 -8.39 -8.27 5.41
CA ARG A 141 -9.68 -8.64 6.01
C ARG A 141 -10.08 -10.08 5.73
N TYR A 142 -9.34 -10.78 4.86
CA TYR A 142 -9.58 -12.18 4.51
C TYR A 142 -8.69 -13.16 5.30
N ALA A 143 -9.24 -14.32 5.60
CA ALA A 143 -8.55 -15.39 6.31
C ALA A 143 -7.45 -16.07 5.47
N ASP A 144 -6.48 -16.66 6.19
CA ASP A 144 -5.45 -17.57 5.67
C ASP A 144 -4.48 -17.01 4.61
N PHE A 145 -4.57 -15.71 4.28
CA PHE A 145 -3.80 -15.08 3.20
C PHE A 145 -3.90 -15.82 1.87
N THR A 146 -5.01 -16.52 1.63
CA THR A 146 -5.28 -17.15 0.33
C THR A 146 -5.45 -16.06 -0.72
N PHE A 147 -4.59 -16.06 -1.72
CA PHE A 147 -4.59 -15.01 -2.73
C PHE A 147 -5.78 -15.15 -3.68
N SER A 148 -6.50 -14.05 -3.84
CA SER A 148 -7.51 -13.84 -4.87
C SER A 148 -7.42 -12.38 -5.29
N LEU A 149 -7.12 -12.13 -6.57
CA LEU A 149 -6.88 -10.77 -7.07
C LEU A 149 -8.09 -9.85 -6.82
N PRO A 150 -9.35 -10.23 -7.16
CA PRO A 150 -10.51 -9.38 -6.88
C PRO A 150 -10.71 -9.13 -5.39
N ASP A 151 -10.51 -10.12 -4.54
CA ASP A 151 -10.63 -9.95 -3.09
C ASP A 151 -9.60 -8.93 -2.58
N VAL A 152 -8.32 -9.09 -2.92
CA VAL A 152 -7.26 -8.16 -2.49
C VAL A 152 -7.55 -6.73 -2.98
N ILE A 153 -8.00 -6.55 -4.22
CA ILE A 153 -8.37 -5.22 -4.75
C ILE A 153 -9.54 -4.62 -3.96
N ALA A 154 -10.61 -5.41 -3.77
CA ALA A 154 -11.81 -5.01 -3.06
C ALA A 154 -11.49 -4.57 -1.63
N ASP A 155 -10.54 -5.24 -1.00
CA ASP A 155 -10.06 -4.94 0.34
C ASP A 155 -9.07 -3.77 0.40
N ASN A 156 -9.16 -2.81 -0.52
CA ASN A 156 -8.25 -1.66 -0.63
C ASN A 156 -6.78 -2.09 -0.58
N THR A 157 -6.47 -3.20 -1.26
CA THR A 157 -5.14 -3.83 -1.31
C THR A 157 -4.54 -4.10 0.07
N SER A 158 -5.40 -4.42 1.03
CA SER A 158 -5.04 -4.67 2.43
C SER A 158 -4.36 -3.48 3.11
N ALA A 159 -4.61 -2.25 2.65
CA ALA A 159 -4.08 -1.06 3.33
C ALA A 159 -4.54 -1.02 4.80
N GLY A 160 -3.58 -0.90 5.72
CA GLY A 160 -3.83 -0.80 7.15
C GLY A 160 -3.34 0.53 7.72
N ALA A 161 -2.02 0.74 7.70
CA ALA A 161 -1.39 1.97 8.16
C ALA A 161 -0.09 2.23 7.40
N PHE A 162 0.49 3.43 7.53
CA PHE A 162 1.79 3.73 6.94
C PHE A 162 2.58 4.76 7.74
N VAL A 163 3.90 4.67 7.65
CA VAL A 163 4.86 5.63 8.17
C VAL A 163 5.71 6.15 7.03
N VAL A 164 5.98 7.45 7.03
CA VAL A 164 6.96 8.06 6.14
C VAL A 164 8.04 8.71 6.99
N GLY A 165 9.30 8.32 6.74
CA GLY A 165 10.47 8.91 7.37
C GLY A 165 10.80 10.30 6.81
N PRO A 166 12.05 10.76 6.94
CA PRO A 166 12.45 12.07 6.46
C PRO A 166 12.38 12.15 4.93
N TRP A 167 11.84 13.25 4.41
CA TRP A 167 11.86 13.55 2.98
C TRP A 167 13.27 13.98 2.54
N CYS A 168 13.74 13.41 1.45
CA CYS A 168 15.04 13.68 0.83
C CYS A 168 14.86 14.10 -0.63
N PRO A 169 15.79 14.87 -1.20
CA PRO A 169 15.90 15.01 -2.65
C PRO A 169 15.99 13.64 -3.33
N VAL A 170 15.50 13.52 -4.56
CA VAL A 170 15.62 12.29 -5.35
C VAL A 170 17.12 12.00 -5.57
N PRO A 171 17.67 10.89 -5.06
CA PRO A 171 19.09 10.59 -5.23
C PRO A 171 19.37 9.95 -6.59
N ASP A 172 20.61 10.06 -7.04
CA ASP A 172 21.11 9.20 -8.12
C ASP A 172 21.12 7.73 -7.67
N GLY A 173 20.70 6.85 -8.58
CA GLY A 173 20.64 5.41 -8.35
C GLY A 173 19.42 4.95 -7.54
N LEU A 174 18.34 5.74 -7.48
CA LEU A 174 17.07 5.36 -6.84
C LEU A 174 16.54 3.99 -7.30
N ASP A 175 16.89 3.56 -8.50
CA ASP A 175 16.54 2.27 -9.10
C ASP A 175 17.22 1.06 -8.45
N ASN A 176 18.26 1.23 -7.63
CA ASN A 176 18.94 0.11 -6.99
C ASN A 176 19.61 0.46 -5.65
N LEU A 177 18.87 1.10 -4.76
CA LEU A 177 19.30 1.41 -3.39
C LEU A 177 19.07 0.20 -2.49
N GLY A 178 20.01 -0.11 -1.60
CA GLY A 178 19.85 -1.16 -0.60
C GLY A 178 18.69 -0.87 0.37
N VAL A 179 17.92 -1.89 0.72
CA VAL A 179 16.79 -1.79 1.67
C VAL A 179 16.92 -2.84 2.77
N LEU A 180 16.74 -2.41 4.02
CA LEU A 180 16.72 -3.28 5.20
C LEU A 180 15.40 -3.11 5.94
N LEU A 181 14.82 -4.22 6.39
CA LEU A 181 13.79 -4.22 7.43
C LEU A 181 14.41 -4.80 8.70
N GLU A 182 14.37 -4.02 9.77
CA GLU A 182 14.83 -4.38 11.09
C GLU A 182 13.63 -4.54 12.04
N ILE A 183 13.63 -5.62 12.83
CA ILE A 183 12.71 -5.82 13.95
C ILE A 183 13.56 -6.03 15.21
N ASP A 184 13.34 -5.21 16.22
CA ASP A 184 14.04 -5.24 17.51
C ASP A 184 15.58 -5.22 17.36
N GLY A 185 16.06 -4.38 16.44
CA GLY A 185 17.48 -4.19 16.15
C GLY A 185 18.12 -5.33 15.34
N ARG A 186 17.33 -6.28 14.82
CA ARG A 186 17.81 -7.37 13.96
C ARG A 186 17.28 -7.20 12.55
N VAL A 187 18.16 -7.30 11.55
CA VAL A 187 17.77 -7.35 10.15
C VAL A 187 17.01 -8.64 9.89
N VAL A 188 15.73 -8.52 9.50
CA VAL A 188 14.84 -9.66 9.19
C VAL A 188 14.57 -9.79 7.69
N GLN A 189 14.74 -8.71 6.92
CA GLN A 189 14.70 -8.73 5.46
C GLN A 189 15.78 -7.82 4.88
N VAL A 190 16.27 -8.21 3.70
CA VAL A 190 17.21 -7.44 2.88
C VAL A 190 16.68 -7.43 1.46
N GLY A 191 16.73 -6.27 0.81
CA GLY A 191 16.31 -6.11 -0.57
C GLY A 191 16.96 -4.92 -1.25
N SER A 192 16.38 -4.53 -2.37
CA SER A 192 16.76 -3.36 -3.14
C SER A 192 15.51 -2.71 -3.72
N THR A 193 15.54 -1.40 -3.92
CA THR A 193 14.48 -0.69 -4.65
C THR A 193 14.29 -1.22 -6.08
N ALA A 194 15.29 -1.90 -6.65
CA ALA A 194 15.19 -2.61 -7.93
C ALA A 194 14.13 -3.74 -7.91
N ALA A 195 13.77 -4.26 -6.73
CA ALA A 195 12.70 -5.25 -6.60
C ALA A 195 11.33 -4.68 -7.00
N ILE A 196 11.18 -3.35 -6.98
CA ILE A 196 9.96 -2.63 -7.33
C ILE A 196 9.99 -2.39 -8.85
N LEU A 197 9.41 -3.32 -9.62
CA LEU A 197 9.29 -3.27 -11.09
C LEU A 197 10.62 -3.06 -11.86
N GLY A 198 11.76 -3.33 -11.23
CA GLY A 198 13.10 -3.03 -11.75
C GLY A 198 13.53 -1.57 -11.55
N ASP A 199 12.60 -0.68 -11.22
CA ASP A 199 12.80 0.74 -10.94
C ASP A 199 11.52 1.28 -10.28
N PRO A 200 11.57 1.83 -9.06
CA PRO A 200 10.38 2.28 -8.35
C PRO A 200 9.67 3.45 -9.05
N ARG A 201 10.34 4.18 -9.96
CA ARG A 201 9.71 5.21 -10.80
C ARG A 201 8.68 4.62 -11.76
N ARG A 202 8.82 3.36 -12.17
CA ARG A 202 7.81 2.69 -13.01
C ARG A 202 6.51 2.44 -12.25
N ALA A 203 6.59 2.25 -10.93
CA ALA A 203 5.40 2.09 -10.11
C ALA A 203 4.56 3.37 -10.10
N PHE A 204 5.21 4.54 -10.14
CA PHE A 204 4.53 5.83 -10.27
C PHE A 204 3.71 5.91 -11.56
N ASP A 205 4.31 5.59 -12.71
CA ASP A 205 3.62 5.60 -14.00
C ASP A 205 2.41 4.66 -14.02
N GLU A 206 2.58 3.42 -13.53
CA GLU A 206 1.48 2.46 -13.42
C GLU A 206 0.38 2.94 -12.49
N GLY A 207 0.74 3.54 -11.35
CA GLY A 207 -0.21 4.10 -10.41
C GLY A 207 -1.02 5.26 -11.00
N VAL A 208 -0.37 6.16 -11.75
CA VAL A 208 -1.04 7.26 -12.47
C VAL A 208 -2.00 6.71 -13.53
N ARG A 209 -1.56 5.72 -14.31
CA ARG A 209 -2.38 5.06 -15.34
C ARG A 209 -3.59 4.37 -14.74
N LEU A 210 -3.39 3.48 -13.77
CA LEU A 210 -4.45 2.66 -13.17
C LEU A 210 -5.44 3.51 -12.38
N ALA A 211 -4.97 4.42 -11.52
CA ALA A 211 -5.85 5.35 -10.83
C ALA A 211 -6.69 6.16 -11.84
N GLY A 212 -6.04 6.59 -12.93
CA GLY A 212 -6.65 7.32 -14.02
C GLY A 212 -7.84 6.60 -14.68
N GLN A 213 -7.67 5.30 -14.95
CA GLN A 213 -8.70 4.41 -15.53
C GLN A 213 -9.94 4.29 -14.64
N HIS A 214 -9.77 4.34 -13.32
CA HIS A 214 -10.87 4.31 -12.34
C HIS A 214 -11.32 5.71 -11.88
N GLY A 215 -11.02 6.76 -12.65
CA GLY A 215 -11.49 8.12 -12.39
C GLY A 215 -10.83 8.81 -11.19
N VAL A 216 -9.76 8.24 -10.64
CA VAL A 216 -8.96 8.87 -9.57
C VAL A 216 -7.83 9.67 -10.21
N ARG A 217 -7.58 10.85 -9.62
CA ARG A 217 -6.47 11.73 -10.01
C ARG A 217 -5.63 11.99 -8.78
N LEU A 218 -4.32 11.77 -8.92
CA LEU A 218 -3.34 12.06 -7.88
C LEU A 218 -3.26 13.58 -7.68
N ARG A 219 -2.98 14.03 -6.46
CA ARG A 219 -2.98 15.46 -6.11
C ARG A 219 -1.64 15.89 -5.55
N THR A 220 -1.30 17.17 -5.72
CA THR A 220 -0.19 17.80 -5.01
C THR A 220 -0.29 17.54 -3.50
N GLY A 221 0.85 17.24 -2.88
CA GLY A 221 0.96 16.95 -1.46
C GLY A 221 0.57 15.53 -1.06
N TRP A 222 0.09 14.71 -2.00
CA TRP A 222 -0.16 13.28 -1.72
C TRP A 222 1.15 12.52 -1.55
N VAL A 223 1.05 11.47 -0.72
CA VAL A 223 2.07 10.42 -0.57
C VAL A 223 1.77 9.30 -1.55
N PHE A 224 2.77 8.88 -2.29
CA PHE A 224 2.69 7.71 -3.17
C PHE A 224 3.66 6.64 -2.65
N LEU A 225 3.14 5.49 -2.21
CA LEU A 225 3.97 4.35 -1.82
C LEU A 225 4.22 3.47 -3.04
N ALA A 226 5.49 3.35 -3.44
CA ALA A 226 5.88 2.72 -4.70
C ALA A 226 5.79 1.19 -4.70
N GLY A 227 5.56 0.57 -3.55
CA GLY A 227 5.47 -0.87 -3.36
C GLY A 227 6.69 -1.44 -2.63
N ALA A 228 6.50 -2.63 -2.07
CA ALA A 228 7.47 -3.26 -1.17
C ALA A 228 8.78 -3.69 -1.87
N ALA A 229 9.91 -3.40 -1.24
CA ALA A 229 11.22 -3.86 -1.69
C ALA A 229 11.58 -5.28 -1.18
N THR A 230 10.84 -5.81 -0.20
CA THR A 230 11.07 -7.12 0.41
C THR A 230 9.75 -7.86 0.64
N ALA A 231 9.81 -9.10 1.12
CA ALA A 231 8.62 -9.79 1.62
C ALA A 231 8.08 -9.15 2.91
N ALA A 232 6.76 -9.17 3.08
CA ALA A 232 6.09 -8.76 4.31
C ALA A 232 6.45 -9.64 5.50
N VAL A 233 6.64 -9.01 6.66
CA VAL A 233 6.89 -9.72 7.93
C VAL A 233 5.73 -9.47 8.89
N ALA A 234 5.23 -10.52 9.54
CA ALA A 234 4.17 -10.40 10.53
C ALA A 234 4.59 -9.47 11.68
N LEU A 235 3.71 -8.52 12.04
CA LEU A 235 3.93 -7.57 13.11
C LEU A 235 3.42 -8.17 14.42
N ARG A 236 4.33 -8.31 15.39
CA ARG A 236 4.02 -8.83 16.72
C ARG A 236 3.86 -7.69 17.73
N PRO A 237 2.97 -7.82 18.74
CA PRO A 237 2.89 -6.87 19.84
C PRO A 237 4.26 -6.65 20.52
N GLY A 238 4.56 -5.40 20.87
CA GLY A 238 5.82 -4.99 21.50
C GLY A 238 7.00 -4.80 20.55
N ALA A 239 6.87 -5.10 19.25
CA ALA A 239 7.97 -4.97 18.30
C ALA A 239 8.33 -3.49 18.01
N HIS A 240 9.62 -3.23 17.86
CA HIS A 240 10.13 -2.01 17.24
C HIS A 240 10.56 -2.32 15.79
N VAL A 241 9.90 -1.69 14.83
CA VAL A 241 10.16 -1.87 13.39
C VAL A 241 10.91 -0.66 12.86
N ARG A 242 11.93 -0.90 12.04
CA ARG A 242 12.68 0.14 11.35
C ARG A 242 12.96 -0.29 9.91
N ALA A 243 12.54 0.51 8.93
CA ALA A 243 12.88 0.34 7.53
C ALA A 243 13.98 1.33 7.17
N VAL A 244 15.08 0.83 6.61
CA VAL A 244 16.22 1.64 6.16
C VAL A 244 16.30 1.54 4.65
N VAL A 245 16.41 2.68 3.98
CA VAL A 245 16.71 2.74 2.55
C VAL A 245 18.00 3.52 2.38
N GLU A 246 18.97 2.90 1.71
CA GLU A 246 20.28 3.48 1.44
C GLU A 246 20.11 4.90 0.87
N LYS A 247 20.91 5.86 1.37
CA LYS A 247 20.85 7.30 1.04
C LYS A 247 19.57 8.06 1.46
N LEU A 248 18.46 7.39 1.78
CA LEU A 248 17.20 8.05 2.18
C LEU A 248 16.98 8.07 3.71
N GLY A 249 17.76 7.30 4.46
CA GLY A 249 17.65 7.24 5.92
C GLY A 249 16.72 6.12 6.37
N ALA A 250 15.92 6.36 7.41
CA ALA A 250 15.03 5.34 7.96
C ALA A 250 13.66 5.89 8.37
N ALA A 251 12.66 5.01 8.37
CA ALA A 251 11.36 5.18 9.00
C ALA A 251 11.19 4.15 10.11
N SER A 252 10.45 4.46 11.17
CA SER A 252 10.28 3.59 12.33
C SER A 252 8.89 3.65 12.95
N LEU A 253 8.48 2.56 13.60
CA LEU A 253 7.27 2.49 14.43
C LEU A 253 7.42 1.52 15.60
N ARG A 254 6.55 1.68 16.58
CA ARG A 254 6.39 0.77 17.72
C ARG A 254 5.02 0.10 17.66
N ALA A 255 5.00 -1.22 17.66
CA ALA A 255 3.81 -2.01 17.92
C ALA A 255 3.56 -2.01 19.43
N ALA A 256 2.61 -1.19 19.90
CA ALA A 256 2.13 -1.27 21.27
C ALA A 256 1.51 -2.65 21.52
N ALA A 257 1.62 -3.09 22.78
CA ALA A 257 1.08 -4.36 23.23
C ALA A 257 -0.45 -4.38 23.16
#